data_AF-A0A2A5AZV0-F1
#
_entry.id   AF-A0A2A5AZV0-F1
#
_cell.length_a   1.000
_cell.length_b   1.000
_cell.length_c   1.000
_cell.angle_alpha   90.00
_cell.angle_beta   90.00
_cell.angle_gamma   90.00
#
_symmetry.space_group_name_H-M   'P 1'
#
loop_
_entity.id
_entity.type
_entity.pdbx_description
1 polymer ?
#
loop_
_entity_poly.entity_id
_entity_poly.type
_entity_poly.pdbx_seq_one_letter_code
_entity_poly.pdbx_strand_id
1 'polypeptide(L)'
;MDTHTKLVDVHVKYLRGGNQEKTYDNLREWIDDKDNVYIGRQGRVNILDKNKTSKVFGYGRAIFANPNSGNPKLGEYRKHIENLIEEGTITIADIINLDGKNLGCWCVKGKRKGGKDDPERCHGNILMDILNDYRKMYPKYSN
;
A
#
# COMPACT_ATOMS: atom_id res chain seq x y z
N MET A 1 15.82 12.63 10.39
CA MET A 1 14.44 12.61 10.93
C MET A 1 13.86 11.26 10.59
N ASP A 2 13.21 10.61 11.54
CA ASP A 2 12.69 9.24 11.43
C ASP A 2 11.47 9.22 10.48
N THR A 3 11.69 9.31 9.16
CA THR A 3 10.61 9.16 8.17
C THR A 3 10.29 7.68 8.02
N HIS A 4 9.52 7.14 8.96
CA HIS A 4 9.05 5.77 8.87
C HIS A 4 7.85 5.69 7.92
N THR A 5 8.11 5.29 6.68
CA THR A 5 7.10 4.70 5.79
C THR A 5 6.23 3.74 6.60
N LYS A 6 4.91 3.85 6.49
CA LYS A 6 3.98 3.03 7.28
C LYS A 6 2.94 2.34 6.42
N LEU A 7 2.52 1.15 6.85
CA LEU A 7 1.39 0.45 6.24
C LEU A 7 0.07 0.95 6.81
N VAL A 8 -0.87 1.24 5.91
CA VAL A 8 -2.21 1.71 6.23
C VAL A 8 -3.24 0.72 5.72
N ASP A 9 -4.15 0.31 6.61
CA ASP A 9 -5.32 -0.43 6.20
C ASP A 9 -6.34 0.53 5.57
N VAL A 10 -6.73 0.25 4.32
CA VAL A 10 -7.60 1.14 3.54
C VAL A 10 -9.10 0.87 3.72
N HIS A 11 -9.49 -0.05 4.62
CA HIS A 11 -10.88 -0.13 5.04
C HIS A 11 -11.27 1.19 5.73
N VAL A 12 -12.43 1.75 5.34
CA VAL A 12 -12.89 3.09 5.76
C VAL A 12 -12.81 3.35 7.27
N LYS A 13 -13.07 2.35 8.12
CA LYS A 13 -12.94 2.48 9.59
C LYS A 13 -11.53 2.89 10.05
N TYR A 14 -10.49 2.49 9.33
CA TYR A 14 -9.10 2.83 9.64
C TYR A 14 -8.63 4.11 8.95
N LEU A 15 -9.35 4.55 7.91
CA LEU A 15 -9.15 5.85 7.27
C LEU A 15 -9.73 7.02 8.09
N ARG A 16 -10.85 6.77 8.79
CA ARG A 16 -11.56 7.77 9.60
C ARG A 16 -11.05 7.93 11.04
N GLY A 17 -10.14 7.08 11.50
CA GLY A 17 -9.75 7.06 12.92
C GLY A 17 -8.57 6.17 13.29
N GLY A 18 -7.62 5.96 12.37
CA GLY A 18 -6.36 5.27 12.67
C GLY A 18 -5.29 6.21 13.21
N ASN A 19 -4.11 5.66 13.57
CA ASN A 19 -2.87 6.41 13.90
C ASN A 19 -2.27 7.15 12.67
N GLN A 20 -3.12 7.74 11.84
CA GLN A 20 -2.76 8.59 10.71
C GLN A 20 -2.75 10.05 11.18
N GLU A 21 -1.90 10.88 10.59
CA GLU A 21 -1.84 12.32 10.90
C GLU A 21 -3.05 13.08 10.32
N LYS A 22 -3.66 12.51 9.27
CA LYS A 22 -4.85 13.02 8.58
C LYS A 22 -5.93 11.93 8.58
N THR A 23 -7.18 12.35 8.69
CA THR A 23 -8.36 11.48 8.56
C THR A 23 -9.03 11.67 7.21
N TYR A 24 -9.57 10.59 6.65
CA TYR A 24 -10.21 10.60 5.34
C TYR A 24 -11.58 9.94 5.43
N ASP A 25 -12.59 10.54 4.80
CA ASP A 25 -13.95 10.02 4.85
C ASP A 25 -14.13 8.77 3.98
N ASN A 26 -13.30 8.61 2.96
CA ASN A 26 -13.39 7.52 2.00
C ASN A 26 -12.04 7.23 1.32
N LEU A 27 -11.98 6.13 0.58
CA LEU A 27 -10.77 5.71 -0.11
C LEU A 27 -10.31 6.69 -1.19
N ARG A 28 -11.24 7.41 -1.84
CA ARG A 28 -10.89 8.34 -2.90
C ARG A 28 -10.05 9.49 -2.34
N GLU A 29 -10.52 10.13 -1.28
CA GLU A 29 -9.77 11.19 -0.60
C GLU A 29 -8.40 10.71 -0.12
N TRP A 30 -8.33 9.46 0.38
CA TRP A 30 -7.06 8.86 0.79
C TRP A 30 -6.11 8.67 -0.40
N ILE A 31 -6.58 8.17 -1.55
CA ILE A 31 -5.76 7.97 -2.76
C ILE A 31 -5.31 9.32 -3.36
N ASP A 32 -6.15 10.35 -3.27
CA ASP A 32 -5.89 11.67 -3.85
C ASP A 32 -4.84 12.48 -3.05
N ASP A 33 -4.47 12.06 -1.83
CA ASP A 33 -3.42 12.71 -1.04
C ASP A 33 -2.01 12.22 -1.46
N LYS A 34 -1.13 13.18 -1.78
CA LYS A 34 0.25 12.95 -2.22
C LYS A 34 1.13 12.20 -1.22
N ASP A 35 0.77 12.18 0.06
CA ASP A 35 1.52 11.49 1.12
C ASP A 35 1.16 9.99 1.18
N ASN A 36 0.13 9.58 0.43
CA ASN A 36 -0.40 8.22 0.39
C ASN A 36 -0.06 7.55 -0.95
N VAL A 37 0.24 6.25 -0.90
CA VAL A 37 0.47 5.41 -2.07
C VAL A 37 -0.37 4.16 -1.94
N TYR A 38 -1.37 3.99 -2.80
CA TYR A 38 -2.12 2.74 -2.87
C TYR A 38 -1.24 1.66 -3.50
N ILE A 39 -1.09 0.52 -2.82
CA ILE A 39 -0.27 -0.62 -3.28
C ILE A 39 -1.10 -1.88 -3.52
N GLY A 40 -2.42 -1.77 -3.52
CA GLY A 40 -3.34 -2.89 -3.67
C GLY A 40 -3.77 -3.16 -5.12
N ARG A 41 -4.54 -4.23 -5.32
CA ARG A 41 -5.14 -4.59 -6.61
C ARG A 41 -6.25 -3.60 -7.00
N GLN A 42 -6.62 -3.55 -8.27
CA GLN A 42 -7.78 -2.79 -8.74
C GLN A 42 -9.08 -3.27 -8.09
N GLY A 43 -10.08 -2.40 -8.00
CA GLY A 43 -11.37 -2.74 -7.44
C GLY A 43 -12.39 -1.62 -7.51
N ARG A 44 -13.51 -1.83 -6.83
CA ARG A 44 -14.59 -0.87 -6.69
C ARG A 44 -15.11 -0.91 -5.26
N VAL A 45 -15.40 0.25 -4.68
CA VAL A 45 -16.03 0.38 -3.37
C VAL A 45 -17.16 1.39 -3.42
N ASN A 46 -18.15 1.22 -2.56
CA ASN A 46 -19.17 2.23 -2.33
C ASN A 46 -18.60 3.29 -1.39
N ILE A 47 -18.65 4.55 -1.82
CA ILE A 47 -18.28 5.71 -1.02
C ILE A 47 -19.51 6.60 -0.82
N LEU A 48 -19.54 7.33 0.28
CA LEU A 48 -20.56 8.35 0.51
C LEU A 48 -20.00 9.70 0.10
N ASP A 49 -20.77 10.47 -0.66
CA ASP A 49 -20.46 11.88 -0.87
C ASP A 49 -20.90 12.74 0.33
N LYS A 50 -20.63 14.06 0.26
CA LYS A 50 -20.97 15.03 1.32
C LYS A 50 -22.46 15.04 1.68
N ASN A 51 -23.34 14.62 0.77
CA ASN A 51 -24.78 14.55 0.97
C ASN A 51 -25.24 13.17 1.44
N LYS A 52 -24.31 12.30 1.87
CA LYS A 52 -24.55 10.90 2.27
C LYS A 52 -25.16 10.05 1.16
N THR A 53 -24.98 10.45 -0.11
CA THR A 53 -25.42 9.64 -1.25
C THR A 53 -24.33 8.63 -1.59
N SER A 54 -24.71 7.36 -1.70
CA SER A 54 -23.81 6.27 -2.09
C SER A 54 -23.45 6.36 -3.57
N LYS A 55 -22.15 6.30 -3.88
CA LYS A 55 -21.61 6.26 -5.24
C LYS A 55 -20.55 5.18 -5.34
N VAL A 56 -20.48 4.52 -6.51
CA VAL A 56 -19.43 3.55 -6.80
C VAL A 56 -18.17 4.31 -7.20
N PHE A 57 -17.08 4.06 -6.48
CA PHE A 57 -15.74 4.54 -6.82
C PHE A 57 -14.88 3.37 -7.29
N GLY A 58 -14.48 3.40 -8.56
CA GLY A 58 -13.49 2.48 -9.11
C GLY A 58 -12.08 3.04 -8.97
N TYR A 59 -11.13 2.17 -8.61
CA TYR A 59 -9.72 2.52 -8.48
C TYR A 59 -8.85 1.53 -9.25
N GLY A 60 -7.78 2.07 -9.85
CA GLY A 60 -6.86 1.33 -10.71
C GLY A 60 -6.00 0.32 -9.95
N ARG A 61 -5.33 -0.54 -10.71
CA ARG A 61 -4.34 -1.47 -10.17
C ARG A 61 -3.07 -0.67 -9.84
N ALA A 62 -2.57 -0.80 -8.62
CA ALA A 62 -1.28 -0.22 -8.26
C ALA A 62 -0.13 -0.93 -8.98
N ILE A 63 0.94 -0.19 -9.28
CA ILE A 63 2.17 -0.75 -9.85
C ILE A 63 2.76 -1.83 -8.91
N PHE A 64 2.74 -1.58 -7.60
CA PHE A 64 3.21 -2.51 -6.58
C PHE A 64 2.16 -3.57 -6.16
N ALA A 65 1.07 -3.73 -6.91
CA ALA A 65 0.01 -4.67 -6.55
C ALA A 65 0.51 -6.12 -6.62
N ASN A 66 0.24 -6.90 -5.56
CA ASN A 66 0.48 -8.36 -5.58
C ASN A 66 -0.20 -9.00 -6.81
N PRO A 67 0.55 -9.73 -7.66
CA PRO A 67 0.01 -10.34 -8.88
C PRO A 67 -0.96 -11.49 -8.57
N ASN A 68 -0.81 -12.14 -7.42
CA ASN A 68 -1.60 -13.31 -7.06
C ASN A 68 -2.86 -12.91 -6.27
N SER A 69 -4.00 -13.51 -6.63
CA SER A 69 -5.24 -13.38 -5.86
C SER A 69 -5.17 -14.24 -4.59
N GLY A 70 -4.64 -13.70 -3.48
CA GLY A 70 -4.60 -14.43 -2.21
C GLY A 70 -3.54 -13.94 -1.24
N ASN A 71 -3.18 -14.82 -0.29
CA ASN A 71 -1.94 -14.66 0.49
C ASN A 71 -0.78 -14.64 -0.51
N PRO A 72 0.02 -13.57 -0.57
CA PRO A 72 1.30 -13.67 -1.25
C PRO A 72 2.07 -14.78 -0.54
N LYS A 73 2.57 -15.78 -1.27
CA LYS A 73 3.73 -16.50 -0.76
C LYS A 73 4.84 -15.46 -0.76
N LEU A 74 5.29 -15.04 0.42
CA LEU A 74 6.10 -13.83 0.60
C LEU A 74 7.32 -13.78 -0.35
N GLY A 75 7.95 -14.93 -0.61
CA GLY A 75 9.05 -15.06 -1.58
C GLY A 75 8.67 -14.80 -3.04
N GLU A 76 7.45 -15.14 -3.48
CA GLU A 76 6.98 -14.90 -4.85
C GLU A 76 6.76 -13.39 -5.10
N TYR A 77 6.32 -12.65 -4.08
CA TYR A 77 6.09 -11.21 -4.23
C TYR A 77 7.40 -10.41 -4.30
N ARG A 78 8.41 -10.75 -3.48
CA ARG A 78 9.73 -10.10 -3.61
C ARG A 78 10.32 -10.29 -5.00
N LYS A 79 10.35 -11.54 -5.47
CA LYS A 79 10.81 -11.86 -6.83
C LYS A 79 10.01 -11.11 -7.90
N HIS A 80 8.71 -10.96 -7.71
CA HIS A 80 7.90 -10.16 -8.63
C HIS A 80 8.36 -8.70 -8.70
N ILE A 81 8.63 -8.06 -7.56
CA ILE A 81 9.13 -6.67 -7.54
C ILE A 81 10.53 -6.58 -8.18
N GLU A 82 11.41 -7.54 -7.89
CA GLU A 82 12.75 -7.62 -8.51
C GLU A 82 12.65 -7.75 -10.03
N ASN A 83 11.78 -8.63 -10.53
CA ASN A 83 11.51 -8.76 -11.95
C ASN A 83 10.98 -7.45 -12.57
N LEU A 84 10.07 -6.73 -11.89
CA LEU A 84 9.57 -5.44 -12.39
C LEU A 84 10.71 -4.41 -12.52
N ILE A 85 11.72 -4.46 -11.65
CA ILE A 85 12.92 -3.61 -11.73
C ILE A 85 13.79 -4.05 -12.91
N GLU A 86 14.08 -5.35 -13.03
CA GLU A 86 14.90 -5.92 -14.11
C GLU A 86 14.30 -5.66 -15.51
N GLU A 87 12.99 -5.76 -15.62
CA GLU A 87 12.23 -5.49 -16.85
C GLU A 87 12.09 -3.98 -17.14
N GLY A 88 12.50 -3.12 -16.22
CA GLY A 88 12.37 -1.66 -16.34
C GLY A 88 10.94 -1.14 -16.21
N THR A 89 10.00 -1.95 -15.73
CA THR A 89 8.61 -1.53 -15.44
C THR A 89 8.57 -0.56 -14.27
N ILE A 90 9.45 -0.75 -13.28
CA ILE A 90 9.72 0.21 -12.22
C ILE A 90 11.21 0.45 -12.10
N THR A 91 11.58 1.59 -11.54
CA THR A 91 12.97 1.97 -11.27
C THR A 91 13.29 1.88 -9.79
N ILE A 92 14.59 1.91 -9.48
CA ILE A 92 15.05 2.08 -8.09
C ILE A 92 14.49 3.36 -7.47
N ALA A 93 14.37 4.43 -8.26
CA ALA A 93 13.80 5.69 -7.78
C ALA A 93 12.33 5.53 -7.39
N ASP A 94 11.54 4.72 -8.09
CA ASP A 94 10.15 4.43 -7.73
C ASP A 94 10.04 3.73 -6.38
N ILE A 95 10.97 2.81 -6.07
CA ILE A 95 11.07 2.19 -4.76
C ILE A 95 11.42 3.23 -3.71
N ILE A 96 12.47 4.02 -3.92
CA ILE A 96 12.92 5.03 -2.94
C ILE A 96 11.85 6.12 -2.71
N ASN A 97 11.05 6.46 -3.71
CA ASN A 97 9.94 7.41 -3.59
C ASN A 97 8.82 6.95 -2.64
N LEU A 98 8.83 5.68 -2.20
CA LEU A 98 7.96 5.18 -1.14
C LEU A 98 8.44 5.58 0.27
N ASP A 99 9.65 6.11 0.39
CA ASP A 99 10.19 6.60 1.66
C ASP A 99 9.35 7.76 2.20
N GLY A 100 9.01 7.67 3.49
CA GLY A 100 8.12 8.61 4.18
C GLY A 100 6.66 8.56 3.74
N LYS A 101 6.25 7.66 2.84
CA LYS A 101 4.85 7.53 2.38
C LYS A 101 4.00 6.63 3.28
N ASN A 102 2.69 6.80 3.18
CA ASN A 102 1.70 5.87 3.72
C ASN A 102 1.33 4.85 2.65
N LEU A 103 1.67 3.57 2.84
CA LEU A 103 1.41 2.52 1.87
C LEU A 103 0.08 1.83 2.18
N GLY A 104 -0.92 2.04 1.33
CA GLY A 104 -2.30 1.61 1.54
C GLY A 104 -2.59 0.24 0.97
N CYS A 105 -3.05 -0.69 1.81
CA CYS A 105 -3.44 -2.03 1.37
C CYS A 105 -4.63 -2.60 2.18
N TRP A 106 -5.47 -3.38 1.52
CA TRP A 106 -6.60 -4.08 2.16
C TRP A 106 -6.16 -5.25 3.07
N CYS A 107 -4.92 -5.71 2.91
CA CYS A 107 -4.41 -6.87 3.64
C CYS A 107 -3.82 -6.54 5.01
N VAL A 108 -3.65 -5.26 5.37
CA VAL A 108 -2.93 -4.83 6.58
C VAL A 108 -3.56 -5.41 7.86
N LYS A 109 -4.89 -5.33 8.01
CA LYS A 109 -5.65 -6.00 9.09
C LYS A 109 -6.50 -7.15 8.54
N GLY A 110 -6.11 -7.71 7.39
CA GLY A 110 -6.88 -8.73 6.70
C GLY A 110 -6.98 -10.01 7.53
N LYS A 111 -8.18 -10.32 8.04
CA LYS A 111 -8.45 -11.60 8.71
C LYS A 111 -8.32 -12.77 7.73
N ARG A 112 -7.83 -13.92 8.21
CA ARG A 112 -8.02 -15.20 7.48
C ARG A 112 -9.51 -15.48 7.30
N LYS A 113 -9.85 -16.31 6.31
CA LYS A 113 -11.08 -17.11 6.35
C LYS A 113 -11.01 -17.90 7.68
N GLY A 114 -11.82 -17.54 8.68
CA GLY A 114 -11.71 -18.05 10.06
C GLY A 114 -11.32 -17.02 11.14
N GLY A 115 -11.12 -15.75 10.81
CA GLY A 115 -11.21 -14.65 11.78
C GLY A 115 -9.95 -14.24 12.55
N LYS A 116 -8.80 -14.90 12.36
CA LYS A 116 -7.54 -14.50 13.01
C LYS A 116 -6.78 -13.46 12.19
N ASP A 117 -6.31 -12.42 12.86
CA ASP A 117 -5.41 -11.40 12.30
C ASP A 117 -4.03 -12.04 12.02
N ASP A 118 -3.46 -11.72 10.87
CA ASP A 118 -2.15 -12.22 10.42
C ASP A 118 -1.36 -11.04 9.81
N PRO A 119 -0.66 -10.24 10.64
CA PRO A 119 0.00 -9.02 10.17
C PRO A 119 1.14 -9.30 9.19
N GLU A 120 1.72 -10.51 9.18
CA GLU A 120 2.78 -10.92 8.25
C GLU A 120 2.25 -11.21 6.83
N ARG A 121 0.93 -11.27 6.67
CA ARG A 121 0.27 -11.52 5.37
C ARG A 121 0.40 -10.38 4.37
N CYS A 122 0.54 -9.14 4.83
CA CYS A 122 0.49 -8.00 3.93
C CYS A 122 1.74 -7.97 3.04
N HIS A 123 1.55 -7.96 1.72
CA HIS A 123 2.67 -7.77 0.79
C HIS A 123 3.38 -6.42 0.99
N GLY A 124 2.71 -5.45 1.60
CA GLY A 124 3.31 -4.19 2.00
C GLY A 124 4.52 -4.37 2.92
N ASN A 125 4.54 -5.40 3.78
CA ASN A 125 5.72 -5.65 4.63
C ASN A 125 6.95 -5.99 3.78
N ILE A 126 6.78 -6.85 2.78
CA ILE A 126 7.86 -7.21 1.86
C ILE A 126 8.31 -6.00 1.04
N LEU A 127 7.38 -5.13 0.64
CA LEU A 127 7.74 -3.89 -0.04
C LEU A 127 8.54 -2.94 0.87
N MET A 128 8.24 -2.87 2.17
CA MET A 128 9.05 -2.13 3.14
C MET A 128 10.43 -2.74 3.33
N ASP A 129 10.55 -4.07 3.36
CA ASP A 129 11.85 -4.74 3.43
C ASP A 129 12.71 -4.42 2.21
N ILE A 130 12.13 -4.48 1.02
CA ILE A 130 12.78 -4.07 -0.23
C ILE A 130 13.21 -2.61 -0.15
N LEU A 131 12.32 -1.70 0.27
CA LEU A 131 12.66 -0.29 0.45
C LEU A 131 13.87 -0.12 1.39
N ASN A 132 13.88 -0.80 2.53
CA ASN A 132 14.98 -0.72 3.50
C ASN A 132 16.31 -1.23 2.94
N ASP A 133 16.28 -2.33 2.18
CA ASP A 133 17.46 -2.87 1.49
C ASP A 133 18.02 -1.86 0.49
N TYR A 134 17.16 -1.26 -0.32
CA TYR A 134 17.57 -0.30 -1.35
C TYR A 134 18.03 1.04 -0.76
N ARG A 135 17.46 1.51 0.36
CA ARG A 135 17.97 2.69 1.09
C ARG A 135 19.42 2.49 1.53
N LYS A 136 19.76 1.27 2.00
CA LYS A 136 21.13 0.93 2.41
C LYS A 136 22.08 0.82 1.22
N MET A 137 21.64 0.22 0.11
CA MET A 137 22.46 0.04 -1.09
C MET A 137 22.68 1.34 -1.87
N TYR A 138 21.70 2.24 -1.85
CA TYR A 138 21.73 3.48 -2.63
C TYR A 138 21.52 4.73 -1.76
N PRO A 139 22.45 5.01 -0.81
CA PRO A 139 22.28 6.07 0.16
C PRO A 139 22.18 7.47 -0.47
N LYS A 140 22.69 7.65 -1.69
CA LYS A 140 22.58 8.92 -2.45
C LYS A 140 21.14 9.32 -2.80
N TYR A 141 20.19 8.39 -2.74
CA TYR A 141 18.76 8.66 -2.96
C TYR A 141 17.98 8.79 -1.64
N SER A 142 18.61 8.50 -0.51
CA SER A 142 18.03 8.69 0.81
C SER A 142 18.24 10.15 1.22
N ASN A 143 17.14 10.89 1.45
CA ASN A 143 17.17 12.29 1.90
C ASN A 143 17.52 12.43 3.38
#